data_AF-A0A8H4K0U6-F1
#
_entry.id   AF-A0A8H4K0U6-F1
#
_cell.length_a   1.000
_cell.length_b   1.000
_cell.length_c   1.000
_cell.angle_alpha   90.00
_cell.angle_beta   90.00
_cell.angle_gamma   90.00
#
_symmetry.space_group_name_H-M   'P 1'
#
loop_
_entity.id
_entity.type
_entity.pdbx_description
1 polymer ?
#
loop_
_entity_poly.entity_id
_entity_poly.type
_entity_poly.pdbx_seq_one_letter_code
_entity_poly.pdbx_strand_id
1 'polypeptide(L)'
;MTNALDTERKKRKRELRDQQERKPPSKEFLLDHETKNIDEIKESLAEAESSKQENPVPLDLCWREFRLRSLEDVKYNPYERRPIQTIQFRSGPDYDFDGPEEKKKSSDDELVAFIEMFWEQQSEMFLSPITSKYPSTEACQLSTEDGKWKVDVQFLHEKYLILKMPRELFCENAKKDIPADAPPVFTYYGFIVATRASY
;
A
#
# COMPACT_ATOMS: atom_id res chain seq x y z
N MET A 1 14.84 -19.60 -51.77
CA MET A 1 13.72 -18.75 -51.30
C MET A 1 13.14 -19.21 -49.95
N THR A 2 13.93 -19.85 -49.07
CA THR A 2 13.47 -20.45 -47.80
C THR A 2 13.70 -19.57 -46.57
N ASN A 3 14.70 -18.68 -46.61
CA ASN A 3 15.08 -17.87 -45.44
C ASN A 3 14.03 -16.83 -45.01
N ALA A 4 13.25 -16.27 -45.95
CA ALA A 4 12.27 -15.22 -45.62
C ALA A 4 11.06 -15.75 -44.84
N LEU A 5 10.64 -16.98 -45.13
CA LEU A 5 9.49 -17.62 -44.49
C LEU A 5 9.81 -18.00 -43.03
N ASP A 6 11.05 -18.42 -42.77
CA ASP A 6 11.51 -18.77 -41.42
C ASP A 6 11.73 -17.54 -40.53
N THR A 7 12.22 -16.42 -41.07
CA THR A 7 12.29 -15.15 -40.32
C THR A 7 10.91 -14.63 -39.96
N GLU A 8 9.96 -14.68 -40.89
CA GLU A 8 8.59 -14.22 -40.63
C GLU A 8 7.88 -15.10 -39.58
N ARG A 9 8.07 -16.42 -39.63
CA ARG A 9 7.53 -17.34 -38.62
C ARG A 9 8.13 -17.12 -37.23
N LYS A 10 9.44 -16.82 -37.15
CA LYS A 10 10.11 -16.47 -35.87
C LYS A 10 9.62 -15.12 -35.33
N LYS A 11 9.43 -14.12 -36.20
CA LYS A 11 8.90 -12.80 -35.82
C LYS A 11 7.48 -12.91 -35.25
N ARG A 12 6.58 -13.62 -35.93
CA ARG A 12 5.21 -13.87 -35.44
C ARG A 12 5.19 -14.64 -34.12
N LYS A 13 6.10 -15.60 -33.92
CA LYS A 13 6.21 -16.34 -32.64
C LYS A 13 6.76 -15.49 -31.48
N ARG A 14 7.54 -14.45 -31.79
CA ARG A 14 7.98 -13.46 -30.80
C ARG A 14 6.86 -12.47 -30.49
N GLU A 15 6.20 -11.93 -31.51
CA GLU A 15 5.05 -11.04 -31.35
C GLU A 15 3.89 -11.71 -30.59
N LEU A 16 3.60 -12.99 -30.84
CA LEU A 16 2.61 -13.75 -30.08
C LEU A 16 3.00 -13.97 -28.61
N ARG A 17 4.30 -14.13 -28.32
CA ARG A 17 4.80 -14.22 -26.95
C ARG A 17 4.75 -12.86 -26.25
N ASP A 18 5.20 -11.81 -26.92
CA ASP A 18 5.13 -10.45 -26.41
C ASP A 18 3.65 -10.04 -26.18
N GLN A 19 2.72 -10.50 -27.03
CA GLN A 19 1.28 -10.30 -26.83
C GLN A 19 0.71 -11.14 -25.68
N GLN A 20 1.19 -12.36 -25.47
CA GLN A 20 0.80 -13.19 -24.32
C GLN A 20 1.35 -12.63 -23.01
N GLU A 21 2.58 -12.11 -22.99
CA GLU A 21 3.21 -11.47 -21.82
C GLU A 21 2.59 -10.10 -21.51
N ARG A 22 2.02 -9.41 -22.51
CA ARG A 22 1.29 -8.15 -22.34
C ARG A 22 -0.14 -8.33 -21.83
N LYS A 23 -0.69 -9.55 -21.81
CA LYS A 23 -2.01 -9.76 -21.24
C LYS A 23 -1.93 -9.59 -19.73
N PRO A 24 -2.76 -8.73 -19.12
CA PRO A 24 -2.82 -8.63 -17.68
C PRO A 24 -3.17 -10.02 -17.10
N PRO A 25 -2.62 -10.37 -15.92
CA PRO A 25 -2.99 -11.60 -15.24
C PRO A 25 -4.50 -11.67 -15.02
N SER A 26 -5.05 -12.88 -14.99
CA SER A 26 -6.48 -13.06 -14.73
C SER A 26 -6.83 -12.57 -13.32
N LYS A 27 -8.07 -12.13 -13.15
CA LYS A 27 -8.58 -11.67 -11.84
C LYS A 27 -8.53 -12.78 -10.78
N GLU A 28 -8.79 -14.02 -11.19
CA GLU A 28 -8.66 -15.22 -10.34
C GLU A 28 -7.23 -15.41 -9.85
N PHE A 29 -6.23 -15.33 -10.76
CA PHE A 29 -4.82 -15.41 -10.37
C PHE A 29 -4.43 -14.29 -9.39
N LEU A 30 -4.90 -13.05 -9.65
CA LEU A 30 -4.64 -11.93 -8.76
C LEU A 30 -5.24 -12.13 -7.37
N LEU A 31 -6.47 -12.67 -7.29
CA LEU A 31 -7.14 -12.97 -6.01
C LEU A 31 -6.39 -14.06 -5.24
N ASP A 32 -5.97 -15.14 -5.91
CA ASP A 32 -5.21 -16.21 -5.27
C ASP A 32 -3.86 -15.73 -4.76
N HIS A 33 -3.16 -14.92 -5.57
CA HIS A 33 -1.89 -14.33 -5.19
C HIS A 33 -2.05 -13.37 -4.00
N GLU A 34 -3.06 -12.50 -4.04
CA GLU A 34 -3.31 -11.53 -2.96
C GLU A 34 -3.73 -12.22 -1.66
N THR A 35 -4.56 -13.27 -1.75
CA THR A 35 -4.95 -14.10 -0.60
C THR A 35 -3.73 -14.64 0.13
N LYS A 36 -2.77 -15.25 -0.59
CA LYS A 36 -1.54 -15.78 0.01
C LYS A 36 -0.74 -14.70 0.76
N ASN A 37 -0.54 -13.53 0.13
CA ASN A 37 0.22 -12.44 0.76
C ASN A 37 -0.50 -11.90 2.00
N ILE A 38 -1.83 -11.80 1.97
CA ILE A 38 -2.62 -11.34 3.12
C ILE A 38 -2.60 -12.36 4.24
N ASP A 39 -2.67 -13.65 3.92
CA ASP A 39 -2.61 -14.73 4.90
C ASP A 39 -1.25 -14.74 5.63
N GLU A 40 -0.13 -14.53 4.92
CA GLU A 40 1.19 -14.37 5.54
C GLU A 40 1.24 -13.21 6.56
N ILE A 41 0.60 -12.07 6.25
CA ILE A 41 0.51 -10.92 7.16
C ILE A 41 -0.34 -11.27 8.40
N LYS A 42 -1.46 -11.98 8.20
CA LYS A 42 -2.34 -12.41 9.29
C LYS A 42 -1.68 -13.46 10.19
N GLU A 43 -0.92 -14.38 9.63
CA GLU A 43 -0.14 -15.36 10.39
C GLU A 43 0.92 -14.66 11.24
N SER A 44 1.67 -13.72 10.65
CA SER A 44 2.67 -12.91 11.36
C SER A 44 2.06 -12.11 12.52
N LEU A 45 0.84 -11.61 12.35
CA LEU A 45 0.07 -10.97 13.42
C LEU A 45 -0.25 -11.96 14.54
N ALA A 46 -0.80 -13.12 14.21
CA ALA A 46 -1.22 -14.10 15.20
C ALA A 46 -0.02 -14.57 16.06
N GLU A 47 1.16 -14.70 15.44
CA GLU A 47 2.42 -14.98 16.15
C GLU A 47 2.81 -13.82 17.09
N ALA A 48 2.76 -12.57 16.64
CA ALA A 48 3.07 -11.40 17.44
C ALA A 48 2.12 -11.23 18.65
N GLU A 49 0.82 -11.41 18.44
CA GLU A 49 -0.19 -11.38 19.51
C GLU A 49 0.02 -12.49 20.54
N SER A 50 0.52 -13.65 20.10
CA SER A 50 0.84 -14.78 20.99
C SER A 50 2.11 -14.55 21.81
N SER A 51 3.02 -13.68 21.34
CA SER A 51 4.31 -13.38 21.97
C SER A 51 4.28 -12.21 22.97
N LYS A 52 3.08 -11.73 23.37
CA LYS A 52 2.82 -10.57 24.25
C LYS A 52 4.06 -10.03 24.98
N GLN A 53 4.67 -8.98 24.44
CA GLN A 53 5.62 -8.19 25.20
C GLN A 53 4.87 -7.37 26.26
N GLU A 54 5.22 -7.56 27.53
CA GLU A 54 4.64 -6.80 28.66
C GLU A 54 4.89 -5.29 28.54
N ASN A 55 5.96 -4.89 27.82
CA ASN A 55 6.27 -3.51 27.49
C ASN A 55 6.49 -3.40 25.98
N PRO A 56 5.48 -2.98 25.21
CA PRO A 56 5.67 -2.85 23.78
C PRO A 56 6.60 -1.67 23.46
N VAL A 57 7.56 -1.91 22.57
CA VAL A 57 8.51 -0.88 22.11
C VAL A 57 7.76 0.13 21.24
N PRO A 58 7.99 1.46 21.40
CA PRO A 58 7.43 2.45 20.48
C PRO A 58 7.78 2.14 19.02
N LEU A 59 6.82 2.34 18.11
CA LEU A 59 7.02 2.05 16.69
C LEU A 59 7.89 3.15 16.07
N ASP A 60 9.05 2.77 15.54
CA ASP A 60 9.89 3.64 14.72
C ASP A 60 9.30 3.75 13.30
N LEU A 61 8.24 4.56 13.19
CA LEU A 61 7.49 4.78 11.95
C LEU A 61 8.13 5.82 11.04
N CYS A 62 9.09 6.61 11.51
CA CYS A 62 9.68 7.67 10.70
C CYS A 62 10.37 7.09 9.45
N TRP A 63 10.06 7.65 8.29
CA TRP A 63 10.53 7.20 6.97
C TRP A 63 10.09 5.78 6.58
N ARG A 64 9.14 5.18 7.30
CA ARG A 64 8.61 3.87 6.93
C ARG A 64 7.56 4.00 5.84
N GLU A 65 7.68 3.12 4.85
CA GLU A 65 6.72 2.90 3.79
C GLU A 65 6.13 1.50 3.94
N PHE A 66 4.81 1.42 3.89
CA PHE A 66 4.09 0.14 3.87
C PHE A 66 3.38 0.00 2.54
N ARG A 67 3.63 -1.11 1.85
CA ARG A 67 2.86 -1.52 0.67
C ARG A 67 1.56 -2.16 1.12
N LEU A 68 0.47 -1.66 0.56
CA LEU A 68 -0.89 -2.06 0.90
C LEU A 68 -1.39 -3.15 -0.04
N ARG A 69 -2.10 -4.12 0.52
CA ARG A 69 -2.70 -5.27 -0.17
C ARG A 69 -4.17 -5.40 0.21
N SER A 70 -5.07 -5.65 -0.74
CA SER A 70 -6.52 -5.77 -0.46
C SER A 70 -7.19 -6.69 -1.46
N LEU A 71 -8.02 -7.61 -0.95
CA LEU A 71 -8.87 -8.46 -1.79
C LEU A 71 -10.01 -7.66 -2.41
N GLU A 72 -10.55 -6.69 -1.67
CA GLU A 72 -11.60 -5.79 -2.13
C GLU A 72 -11.10 -4.95 -3.30
N ASP A 73 -9.87 -4.42 -3.22
CA ASP A 73 -9.23 -3.74 -4.36
C ASP A 73 -9.15 -4.69 -5.57
N VAL A 74 -8.60 -5.90 -5.43
CA VAL A 74 -8.54 -6.84 -6.56
C VAL A 74 -9.93 -7.13 -7.14
N LYS A 75 -10.93 -7.35 -6.27
CA LYS A 75 -12.27 -7.78 -6.65
C LYS A 75 -13.09 -6.66 -7.26
N TYR A 76 -12.93 -5.43 -6.80
CA TYR A 76 -13.80 -4.31 -7.17
C TYR A 76 -13.10 -3.22 -7.98
N ASN A 77 -11.78 -3.33 -8.21
CA ASN A 77 -11.06 -2.43 -9.09
C ASN A 77 -11.63 -2.50 -10.52
N PRO A 78 -12.14 -1.37 -11.07
CA PRO A 78 -12.70 -1.31 -12.41
C PRO A 78 -11.64 -1.17 -13.53
N TYR A 79 -10.36 -1.08 -13.16
CA TYR A 79 -9.24 -0.89 -14.08
C TYR A 79 -8.53 -2.20 -14.42
N GLU A 80 -7.89 -2.23 -15.59
CA GLU A 80 -7.11 -3.38 -16.05
C GLU A 80 -5.80 -3.56 -15.26
N ARG A 81 -5.30 -2.46 -14.67
CA ARG A 81 -4.10 -2.46 -13.83
C ARG A 81 -4.49 -2.05 -12.42
N ARG A 82 -3.80 -2.64 -11.45
CA ARG A 82 -3.93 -2.29 -10.04
C ARG A 82 -3.02 -1.12 -9.70
N PRO A 83 -3.49 -0.15 -8.92
CA PRO A 83 -2.61 0.89 -8.45
C PRO A 83 -1.57 0.31 -7.49
N ILE A 84 -0.37 0.89 -7.48
CA ILE A 84 0.52 0.71 -6.33
C ILE A 84 -0.06 1.57 -5.22
N GLN A 85 -0.28 0.97 -4.05
CA GLN A 85 -0.85 1.64 -2.90
C GLN A 85 0.13 1.55 -1.75
N THR A 86 0.53 2.70 -1.23
CA THR A 86 1.47 2.81 -0.13
C THR A 86 0.97 3.80 0.90
N ILE A 87 1.28 3.54 2.16
CA ILE A 87 1.18 4.54 3.22
C ILE A 87 2.58 4.78 3.76
N GLN A 88 2.94 6.06 3.86
CA GLN A 88 4.24 6.51 4.32
C GLN A 88 4.07 7.42 5.53
N PHE A 89 5.06 7.38 6.42
CA PHE A 89 5.09 8.19 7.63
C PHE A 89 6.38 9.01 7.63
N ARG A 90 6.26 10.34 7.72
CA ARG A 90 7.40 11.28 7.74
C ARG A 90 7.23 12.26 8.89
N SER A 91 8.31 12.84 9.39
CA SER A 91 8.21 13.92 10.39
C SER A 91 7.54 15.17 9.81
N GLY A 92 6.77 15.90 10.64
CA GLY A 92 6.15 17.19 10.31
C GLY A 92 7.13 18.30 9.87
N PRO A 93 6.62 19.51 9.57
CA PRO A 93 6.96 20.29 8.38
C PRO A 93 8.29 21.04 8.50
N ASP A 94 9.39 20.31 8.37
CA ASP A 94 10.56 20.79 7.64
C ASP A 94 10.61 19.99 6.34
N TYR A 95 9.81 20.42 5.35
CA TYR A 95 9.92 19.97 3.95
C TYR A 95 11.20 20.51 3.32
N ASP A 96 12.37 20.30 3.94
CA ASP A 96 13.66 20.57 3.33
C ASP A 96 14.08 19.30 2.57
N PHE A 97 13.64 19.22 1.32
CA PHE A 97 14.11 18.24 0.34
C PHE A 97 15.62 18.43 0.02
N ASP A 98 16.22 19.53 0.48
CA ASP A 98 17.60 19.95 0.22
C ASP A 98 18.37 20.24 1.52
N GLY A 99 18.73 19.20 2.28
CA GLY A 99 19.61 19.37 3.44
C GLY A 99 20.28 18.08 3.88
N PRO A 100 21.63 17.99 3.89
CA PRO A 100 22.32 16.83 4.42
C PRO A 100 22.44 17.00 5.93
N GLU A 101 21.45 16.59 6.70
CA GLU A 101 21.67 16.41 8.15
C GLU A 101 20.66 15.44 8.76
N GLU A 102 21.17 14.25 9.08
CA GLU A 102 20.59 13.26 9.98
C GLU A 102 20.41 13.86 11.38
N LYS A 103 19.42 14.74 11.57
CA LYS A 103 18.94 15.01 12.92
C LYS A 103 18.24 13.75 13.38
N LYS A 104 18.89 13.00 14.29
CA LYS A 104 18.26 11.94 15.09
C LYS A 104 17.06 12.56 15.81
N LYS A 105 15.88 12.42 15.20
CA LYS A 105 14.62 12.98 15.69
C LYS A 105 14.07 12.14 16.84
N SER A 106 13.42 12.83 17.77
CA SER A 106 12.99 12.25 19.05
C SER A 106 11.72 11.39 18.86
N SER A 107 11.47 10.44 19.76
CA SER A 107 10.21 9.65 19.80
C SER A 107 8.94 10.49 19.99
N ASP A 108 9.10 11.78 20.27
CA ASP A 108 8.04 12.71 20.66
C ASP A 108 7.59 13.60 19.49
N ASP A 109 8.24 13.48 18.34
CA ASP A 109 7.93 14.27 17.16
C ASP A 109 6.62 13.76 16.51
N GLU A 110 5.75 14.71 16.13
CA GLU A 110 4.55 14.41 15.35
C GLU A 110 4.94 13.95 13.95
N LEU A 111 4.42 12.78 13.55
CA LEU A 111 4.59 12.22 12.22
C LEU A 111 3.36 12.57 11.38
N VAL A 112 3.56 13.00 10.14
CA VAL A 112 2.51 13.11 9.14
C VAL A 112 2.46 11.80 8.36
N ALA A 113 1.28 11.19 8.32
CA ALA A 113 1.02 10.05 7.45
C ALA A 113 0.49 10.57 6.10
N PHE A 114 0.87 9.92 5.01
CA PHE A 114 0.24 10.17 3.72
C PHE A 114 0.08 8.86 2.94
N ILE A 115 -1.05 8.77 2.25
CA ILE A 115 -1.39 7.64 1.41
C ILE A 115 -1.10 8.06 -0.04
N GLU A 116 -0.31 7.26 -0.73
CA GLU A 116 -0.08 7.41 -2.16
C GLU A 116 -0.79 6.27 -2.90
N MET A 117 -1.58 6.64 -3.91
CA MET A 117 -2.24 5.70 -4.82
C MET A 117 -1.82 6.01 -6.26
N PHE A 118 -1.03 5.12 -6.85
CA PHE A 118 -0.49 5.26 -8.21
C PHE A 118 -1.38 4.54 -9.22
N TRP A 119 -2.30 5.25 -9.84
CA TRP A 119 -3.17 4.71 -10.90
C TRP A 119 -2.52 4.85 -12.29
N GLU A 120 -2.44 6.09 -12.76
CA GLU A 120 -1.81 6.60 -14.00
C GLU A 120 -1.44 8.08 -13.82
N GLN A 121 -2.21 8.79 -12.98
CA GLN A 121 -1.83 10.02 -12.30
C GLN A 121 -1.57 9.69 -10.82
N GLN A 122 -0.53 10.30 -10.27
CA GLN A 122 -0.19 10.19 -8.85
C GLN A 122 -1.24 10.94 -8.05
N SER A 123 -1.98 10.23 -7.20
CA SER A 123 -2.80 10.84 -6.17
C SER A 123 -2.12 10.64 -4.83
N GLU A 124 -1.80 11.76 -4.20
CA GLU A 124 -1.29 11.81 -2.84
C GLU A 124 -2.37 12.38 -1.93
N MET A 125 -2.47 11.82 -0.74
CA MET A 125 -3.39 12.28 0.29
C MET A 125 -2.67 12.40 1.61
N PHE A 126 -2.63 13.62 2.15
CA PHE A 126 -2.10 13.91 3.47
C PHE A 126 -3.14 13.62 4.54
N LEU A 127 -2.69 12.93 5.60
CA LEU A 127 -3.48 12.62 6.76
C LEU A 127 -2.97 13.38 7.97
N SER A 128 -3.86 13.55 8.94
CA SER A 128 -3.60 14.20 10.21
C SER A 128 -2.37 13.62 10.90
N PRO A 129 -1.61 14.44 11.65
CA PRO A 129 -0.46 13.97 12.38
C PRO A 129 -0.81 12.82 13.34
N ILE A 130 0.10 11.87 13.45
CA ILE A 130 0.09 10.77 14.41
C ILE A 130 1.36 10.86 15.26
N THR A 131 1.23 10.57 16.55
CA THR A 131 2.41 10.47 17.42
C THR A 131 3.03 9.09 17.27
N SER A 132 4.37 8.98 17.25
CA SER A 132 5.07 7.69 17.13
C SER A 132 4.87 6.74 18.33
N LYS A 133 4.12 7.19 19.35
CA LYS A 133 4.07 6.62 20.70
C LYS A 133 3.08 5.48 20.92
N TYR A 134 2.43 4.93 19.89
CA TYR A 134 1.40 3.91 20.12
C TYR A 134 1.74 2.55 19.51
N PRO A 135 2.26 1.62 20.31
CA PRO A 135 2.00 0.22 20.12
C PRO A 135 0.62 -0.11 20.69
N SER A 136 -0.41 0.48 20.10
CA SER A 136 -1.75 -0.02 20.35
C SER A 136 -2.10 -0.95 19.22
N THR A 137 -2.43 -2.20 19.55
CA THR A 137 -3.22 -3.06 18.66
C THR A 137 -4.59 -2.43 18.38
N GLU A 138 -4.95 -1.31 19.00
CA GLU A 138 -6.16 -0.57 18.67
C GLU A 138 -5.95 0.30 17.43
N ALA A 139 -7.03 0.45 16.66
CA ALA A 139 -7.02 1.31 15.50
C ALA A 139 -7.00 2.79 15.92
N CYS A 140 -6.09 3.57 15.35
CA CYS A 140 -6.11 5.03 15.39
C CYS A 140 -6.82 5.57 14.14
N GLN A 141 -7.70 6.55 14.33
CA GLN A 141 -8.35 7.22 13.22
C GLN A 141 -7.52 8.42 12.76
N LEU A 142 -7.22 8.48 11.48
CA LEU A 142 -6.56 9.61 10.82
C LEU A 142 -7.54 10.28 9.86
N SER A 143 -7.47 11.59 9.71
CA SER A 143 -8.34 12.35 8.81
C SER A 143 -7.55 13.15 7.79
N THR A 144 -8.12 13.42 6.61
CA THR A 144 -7.56 14.40 5.68
C THR A 144 -7.53 15.80 6.28
N GLU A 145 -6.69 16.68 5.72
CA GLU A 145 -6.58 18.09 6.18
C GLU A 145 -7.93 18.84 6.16
N ASP A 146 -8.77 18.56 5.17
CA ASP A 146 -10.13 19.12 5.05
C ASP A 146 -11.17 18.39 5.92
N GLY A 147 -10.77 17.32 6.61
CA GLY A 147 -11.63 16.47 7.44
C GLY A 147 -12.67 15.66 6.67
N LYS A 148 -12.66 15.70 5.33
CA LYS A 148 -13.63 15.02 4.46
C LYS A 148 -13.57 13.50 4.62
N TRP A 149 -12.37 12.96 4.69
CA TRP A 149 -12.13 11.53 4.77
C TRP A 149 -11.49 11.15 6.08
N LYS A 150 -11.89 9.98 6.58
CA LYS A 150 -11.35 9.36 7.78
C LYS A 150 -10.96 7.93 7.44
N VAL A 151 -9.78 7.54 7.87
CA VAL A 151 -9.24 6.19 7.72
C VAL A 151 -8.83 5.66 9.08
N ASP A 152 -9.01 4.36 9.29
CA ASP A 152 -8.55 3.72 10.51
C ASP A 152 -7.25 2.97 10.21
N VAL A 153 -6.18 3.30 10.93
CA VAL A 153 -4.88 2.64 10.85
C VAL A 153 -4.66 1.87 12.15
N GLN A 154 -4.38 0.59 12.04
CA GLN A 154 -4.08 -0.28 13.18
C GLN A 154 -2.69 -0.87 12.94
N PHE A 155 -1.75 -0.54 13.82
CA PHE A 155 -0.42 -1.14 13.76
C PHE A 155 -0.46 -2.49 14.45
N LEU A 156 -0.07 -3.50 13.71
CA LEU A 156 -0.05 -4.88 14.17
C LEU A 156 1.32 -5.25 14.73
N HIS A 157 2.37 -4.72 14.10
CA HIS A 157 3.77 -4.90 14.44
C HIS A 157 4.59 -3.78 13.76
N GLU A 158 5.88 -3.64 14.06
CA GLU A 158 6.77 -2.68 13.38
C GLU A 158 6.81 -2.84 11.84
N LYS A 159 6.36 -4.00 11.33
CA LYS A 159 6.41 -4.38 9.92
C LYS A 159 5.05 -4.48 9.25
N TYR A 160 3.97 -4.44 10.02
CA TYR A 160 2.63 -4.76 9.52
C TYR A 160 1.59 -3.79 10.06
N LEU A 161 0.65 -3.40 9.19
CA LEU A 161 -0.49 -2.59 9.58
C LEU A 161 -1.76 -3.06 8.88
N ILE A 162 -2.90 -2.72 9.46
CA ILE A 162 -4.20 -2.74 8.78
C ILE A 162 -4.62 -1.29 8.55
N LEU A 163 -5.06 -1.00 7.34
CA LEU A 163 -5.66 0.26 6.97
C LEU A 163 -7.10 -0.02 6.51
N LYS A 164 -8.08 0.65 7.12
CA LYS A 164 -9.47 0.65 6.67
C LYS A 164 -9.77 1.99 6.02
N MET A 165 -10.25 1.93 4.80
CA MET A 165 -10.45 3.10 3.96
C MET A 165 -11.87 3.11 3.39
N PRO A 166 -12.58 4.26 3.41
CA PRO A 166 -13.85 4.40 2.72
C PRO A 166 -13.70 4.07 1.23
N ARG A 167 -14.63 3.29 0.69
CA ARG A 167 -14.63 2.93 -0.73
C ARG A 167 -14.65 4.17 -1.62
N GLU A 168 -15.35 5.21 -1.21
CA GLU A 168 -15.47 6.46 -1.94
C GLU A 168 -14.12 7.18 -2.08
N LEU A 169 -13.17 6.94 -1.16
CA LEU A 169 -11.81 7.45 -1.26
C LEU A 169 -11.05 6.83 -2.44
N PHE A 170 -11.32 5.55 -2.72
CA PHE A 170 -10.82 4.87 -3.91
C PHE A 170 -11.55 5.35 -5.18
N CYS A 171 -12.83 5.74 -5.08
CA CYS A 171 -13.61 6.28 -6.19
C CYS A 171 -13.23 7.71 -6.60
N GLU A 172 -12.74 8.55 -5.69
CA GLU A 172 -12.62 10.00 -5.94
C GLU A 172 -11.75 10.33 -7.16
N ASN A 173 -10.71 9.53 -7.39
CA ASN A 173 -9.83 9.64 -8.55
C ASN A 173 -10.17 8.63 -9.66
N ALA A 174 -11.22 7.83 -9.47
CA ALA A 174 -11.61 6.82 -10.42
C ALA A 174 -12.43 7.43 -11.57
N LYS A 175 -11.95 7.30 -12.81
CA LYS A 175 -12.71 7.59 -14.04
C LYS A 175 -13.84 6.58 -14.30
N LYS A 176 -13.87 5.48 -13.54
CA LYS A 176 -14.85 4.40 -13.66
C LYS A 176 -15.52 4.16 -12.32
N ASP A 177 -16.83 3.92 -12.38
CA ASP A 177 -17.60 3.57 -11.19
C ASP A 177 -17.18 2.20 -10.64
N ILE A 178 -17.11 2.11 -9.31
CA ILE A 178 -16.96 0.84 -8.61
C ILE A 178 -18.30 0.09 -8.64
N PRO A 179 -18.31 -1.25 -8.75
CA PRO A 179 -19.53 -2.04 -8.62
C PRO A 179 -20.33 -1.71 -7.35
N ALA A 180 -21.67 -1.63 -7.48
CA ALA A 180 -22.56 -1.26 -6.38
C ALA A 180 -22.56 -2.25 -5.21
N ASP A 181 -22.16 -3.50 -5.46
CA ASP A 181 -22.00 -4.57 -4.47
C ASP A 181 -20.65 -4.53 -3.73
N ALA A 182 -19.79 -3.55 -4.02
CA ALA A 182 -18.56 -3.33 -3.27
C ALA A 182 -18.86 -2.86 -1.84
N PRO A 183 -18.12 -3.34 -0.82
CA PRO A 183 -18.32 -2.93 0.56
C PRO A 183 -18.05 -1.43 0.74
N PRO A 184 -18.69 -0.76 1.71
CA PRO A 184 -18.49 0.67 1.96
C PRO A 184 -17.09 1.01 2.49
N VAL A 185 -16.39 0.01 3.04
CA VAL A 185 -15.03 0.14 3.57
C VAL A 185 -14.19 -0.99 3.00
N PHE A 186 -13.00 -0.66 2.50
CA PHE A 186 -12.01 -1.61 2.02
C PHE A 186 -10.96 -1.83 3.10
N THR A 187 -10.57 -3.09 3.29
CA THR A 187 -9.51 -3.47 4.23
C THR A 187 -8.20 -3.68 3.47
N TYR A 188 -7.18 -2.95 3.88
CA TYR A 188 -5.83 -3.07 3.37
C TYR A 188 -4.90 -3.65 4.43
N TYR A 189 -4.11 -4.62 4.04
CA TYR A 189 -3.04 -5.20 4.84
C TYR A 189 -1.71 -4.65 4.32
N GLY A 190 -1.04 -3.88 5.16
CA GLY A 190 0.24 -3.25 4.88
C GLY A 190 1.40 -4.11 5.36
N PHE A 191 2.46 -4.19 4.55
CA PHE A 191 3.75 -4.71 4.98
C PHE A 191 4.84 -3.70 4.66
N ILE A 192 5.82 -3.58 5.55
CA ILE A 192 6.93 -2.65 5.39
C ILE A 192 7.73 -2.99 4.13
N VAL A 193 8.00 -1.99 3.31
CA VAL A 193 8.99 -2.09 2.23
C VAL A 193 10.33 -1.83 2.88
N ALA A 194 11.32 -2.70 2.66
CA ALA A 194 12.68 -2.44 3.12
C ALA A 194 13.11 -1.06 2.63
N THR A 195 13.22 -0.11 3.55
CA THR A 195 13.81 1.19 3.27
C THR A 195 15.24 0.91 2.82
N ARG A 196 15.66 1.53 1.71
CA ARG A 196 17.09 1.58 1.38
C ARG A 196 17.79 2.04 2.65
N ALA A 197 18.68 1.19 3.19
CA ALA A 197 19.62 1.64 4.19
C ALA A 197 20.24 2.92 3.63
N SER A 198 20.00 4.04 4.31
CA SER A 198 20.77 5.25 4.10
C SER A 198 22.24 4.84 4.25
N TYR A 199 22.99 4.96 3.15
CA TYR A 199 24.44 4.82 3.16
C TYR A 199 25.07 6.08 3.73
#